data_AF-A0A538KZH3-F1
#
_entry.id   AF-A0A538KZH3-F1
#
_cell.length_a   1.000
_cell.length_b   1.000
_cell.length_c   1.000
_cell.angle_alpha   90.00
_cell.angle_beta   90.00
_cell.angle_gamma   90.00
#
_symmetry.space_group_name_H-M   'P 1'
#
loop_
_entity.id
_entity.type
_entity.pdbx_description
1 polymer ?
#
loop_
_entity_poly.entity_id
_entity_poly.type
_entity_poly.pdbx_seq_one_letter_code
_entity_poly.pdbx_strand_id
1 'polypeptide(L)'
;MTPRRLAAVLPCLLVAALAAPGPAAAAKLPPLPRHWPHRLQLGLTDRPGGASALRRSVPFGFRYQYLAGGVNTGQGWATWNTGGTFVDMYVSESAHAHVIPVFSYYMIRQSLPGSNDGDEPRAVLSNLRNTATMRAWFADVKLFMKRAGRFPHTRVVLQVEPDMWGYGEQAAHGDRASTVPVAVDSSGSGAARGLPDDMRGLARAVVRLR
;
A
#
# COMPACT_ATOMS: atom_id res chain seq x y z
N MET A 1 -85.49 -22.98 18.43
CA MET A 1 -84.74 -22.06 19.32
C MET A 1 -83.60 -22.86 19.94
N THR A 2 -82.39 -22.65 19.45
CA THR A 2 -81.17 -23.35 19.88
C THR A 2 -80.04 -22.33 19.77
N PRO A 3 -79.42 -21.89 20.88
CA PRO A 3 -78.44 -20.80 20.82
C PRO A 3 -77.06 -21.31 20.40
N ARG A 4 -76.54 -20.75 19.30
CA ARG A 4 -75.14 -20.93 18.87
C ARG A 4 -74.24 -20.07 19.75
N ARG A 5 -73.39 -20.71 20.56
CA ARG A 5 -72.37 -20.05 21.39
C ARG A 5 -71.24 -19.54 20.49
N LEU A 6 -70.97 -18.23 20.55
CA LEU A 6 -69.77 -17.61 19.99
C LEU A 6 -68.58 -17.92 20.90
N ALA A 7 -67.58 -18.63 20.37
CA ALA A 7 -66.30 -18.85 21.04
C ALA A 7 -65.43 -17.60 20.88
N ALA A 8 -65.07 -16.97 21.98
CA ALA A 8 -64.10 -15.88 22.02
C ALA A 8 -62.69 -16.45 21.83
N VAL A 9 -62.03 -16.07 20.74
CA VAL A 9 -60.61 -16.35 20.49
C VAL A 9 -59.81 -15.19 21.09
N LEU A 10 -59.12 -15.42 22.21
CA LEU A 10 -58.11 -14.51 22.74
C LEU A 10 -56.88 -14.53 21.80
N PRO A 11 -56.42 -13.39 21.27
CA PRO A 11 -55.13 -13.35 20.59
C PRO A 11 -54.01 -13.25 21.64
N CYS A 12 -53.20 -14.31 21.77
CA CYS A 12 -51.90 -14.25 22.44
C CYS A 12 -50.96 -13.32 21.66
N LEU A 13 -50.76 -12.10 22.16
CA LEU A 13 -49.70 -11.20 21.72
C LEU A 13 -48.34 -11.76 22.18
N LEU A 14 -47.63 -12.44 21.28
CA LEU A 14 -46.20 -12.73 21.45
C LEU A 14 -45.43 -11.41 21.30
N VAL A 15 -44.95 -10.85 22.40
CA VAL A 15 -43.96 -9.77 22.38
C VAL A 15 -42.59 -10.41 22.12
N ALA A 16 -42.14 -10.37 20.88
CA ALA A 16 -40.75 -10.69 20.54
C ALA A 16 -39.87 -9.55 21.08
N ALA A 17 -39.15 -9.80 22.17
CA ALA A 17 -38.13 -8.89 22.66
C ALA A 17 -37.02 -8.78 21.60
N LEU A 18 -36.98 -7.67 20.87
CA LEU A 18 -35.84 -7.26 20.06
C LEU A 18 -34.66 -7.02 21.01
N ALA A 19 -33.79 -8.03 21.16
CA ALA A 19 -32.49 -7.84 21.79
C ALA A 19 -31.69 -6.88 20.90
N ALA A 20 -31.54 -5.62 21.33
CA ALA A 20 -30.63 -4.69 20.69
C ALA A 20 -29.22 -5.30 20.74
N PRO A 21 -28.48 -5.39 19.62
CA PRO A 21 -27.11 -5.83 19.66
C PRO A 21 -26.32 -4.88 20.56
N GLY A 22 -25.70 -5.42 21.62
CA GLY A 22 -24.81 -4.65 22.48
C GLY A 22 -23.70 -3.99 21.66
N PRO A 23 -23.11 -2.87 22.15
CA PRO A 23 -22.04 -2.19 21.44
C PRO A 23 -20.94 -3.19 21.10
N ALA A 24 -20.63 -3.33 19.80
CA ALA A 24 -19.54 -4.16 19.35
C ALA A 24 -18.27 -3.69 20.07
N ALA A 25 -17.64 -4.59 20.83
CA ALA A 25 -16.39 -4.30 21.50
C ALA A 25 -15.41 -3.77 20.45
N ALA A 26 -14.94 -2.53 20.63
CA ALA A 26 -13.98 -1.93 19.71
C ALA A 26 -12.77 -2.87 19.62
N ALA A 27 -12.53 -3.40 18.42
CA ALA A 27 -11.39 -4.27 18.19
C ALA A 27 -10.13 -3.53 18.64
N LYS A 28 -9.36 -4.12 19.57
CA LYS A 28 -8.08 -3.55 19.98
C LYS A 28 -7.19 -3.48 18.74
N LEU A 29 -6.80 -2.26 18.36
CA LEU A 29 -5.88 -2.05 17.25
C LEU A 29 -4.53 -2.73 17.57
N PRO A 30 -3.83 -3.24 16.55
CA PRO A 30 -2.48 -3.76 16.75
C PRO A 30 -1.56 -2.66 17.31
N PRO A 31 -0.55 -3.03 18.11
CA PRO A 31 0.40 -2.05 18.63
C PRO A 31 1.14 -1.36 17.48
N LEU A 32 1.51 -0.09 17.68
CA LEU A 32 2.34 0.62 16.72
C LEU A 32 3.65 -0.15 16.49
N PRO A 33 4.21 -0.10 15.26
CA PRO A 33 5.53 -0.65 15.01
C PRO A 33 6.54 -0.09 16.00
N ARG A 34 7.47 -0.94 16.46
CA ARG A 34 8.57 -0.50 17.33
C ARG A 34 9.24 0.75 16.75
N HIS A 35 9.56 1.74 17.59
CA HIS A 35 10.18 3.02 17.20
C HIS A 35 9.34 3.91 16.26
N TRP A 36 8.05 3.62 16.08
CA TRP A 36 7.16 4.55 15.40
C TRP A 36 6.78 5.72 16.31
N PRO A 37 6.60 6.95 15.79
CA PRO A 37 6.13 8.08 16.59
C PRO A 37 4.76 7.82 17.22
N HIS A 38 4.60 8.21 18.49
CA HIS A 38 3.34 8.09 19.25
C HIS A 38 2.43 9.32 19.14
N ARG A 39 2.83 10.32 18.34
CA ARG A 39 2.08 11.55 18.10
C ARG A 39 1.96 11.79 16.62
N LEU A 40 0.91 12.48 16.19
CA LEU A 40 0.79 13.00 14.83
C LEU A 40 2.08 13.72 14.44
N GLN A 41 2.63 13.35 13.29
CA GLN A 41 3.79 14.00 12.71
C GLN A 41 3.38 14.64 11.39
N LEU A 42 4.05 15.73 11.05
CA LEU A 42 4.00 16.33 9.73
C LEU A 42 5.28 15.99 8.98
N GLY A 43 5.17 15.98 7.66
CA GLY A 43 6.32 15.92 6.77
C GLY A 43 6.09 16.73 5.52
N LEU A 44 7.18 17.09 4.86
CA LEU A 44 7.19 17.85 3.62
C LEU A 44 8.20 17.24 2.65
N THR A 45 8.00 17.46 1.37
CA THR A 45 8.98 17.09 0.35
C THR A 45 10.07 18.14 0.23
N ASP A 46 11.26 17.70 -0.12
CA ASP A 46 12.41 18.55 -0.39
C ASP A 46 13.41 17.83 -1.30
N ARG A 47 14.29 18.61 -1.92
CA ARG A 47 15.31 18.11 -2.83
C ARG A 47 16.45 17.41 -2.06
N PRO A 48 17.27 16.58 -2.74
CA PRO A 48 18.52 16.09 -2.17
C PRO A 48 19.36 17.23 -1.56
N GLY A 49 19.94 16.98 -0.39
CA GLY A 49 20.67 17.96 0.42
C GLY A 49 19.78 18.85 1.30
N GLY A 50 18.45 18.76 1.19
CA GLY A 50 17.51 19.65 1.88
C GLY A 50 17.21 19.29 3.35
N ALA A 51 17.54 18.07 3.80
CA ALA A 51 17.11 17.52 5.08
C ALA A 51 17.35 18.44 6.29
N SER A 52 18.58 18.96 6.42
CA SER A 52 18.96 19.82 7.53
C SER A 52 18.29 21.20 7.47
N ALA A 53 18.08 21.74 6.26
CA ALA A 53 17.36 23.00 6.08
C ALA A 53 15.87 22.83 6.43
N LEU A 54 15.26 21.72 5.98
CA LEU A 54 13.90 21.35 6.30
C LEU A 54 13.71 21.19 7.83
N ARG A 55 14.61 20.48 8.49
CA ARG A 55 14.55 20.28 9.95
C ARG A 55 14.65 21.58 10.74
N ARG A 56 15.41 22.56 10.23
CA ARG A 56 15.56 23.89 10.87
C ARG A 56 14.35 24.79 10.67
N SER A 57 13.59 24.63 9.59
CA SER A 57 12.43 25.50 9.32
C SER A 57 11.26 25.16 10.24
N VAL A 58 10.96 23.87 10.38
CA VAL A 58 9.89 23.33 11.21
C VAL A 58 10.36 21.98 11.74
N PRO A 59 9.97 21.58 12.97
CA PRO A 59 10.34 20.28 13.52
C PRO A 59 9.55 19.11 12.87
N PHE A 60 9.53 19.03 11.54
CA PHE A 60 8.96 17.91 10.80
C PHE A 60 9.54 16.58 11.30
N GLY A 61 8.67 15.58 11.48
CA GLY A 61 9.05 14.23 11.87
C GLY A 61 9.33 13.33 10.67
N PHE A 62 8.76 13.68 9.52
CA PHE A 62 8.94 13.00 8.26
C PHE A 62 9.44 13.95 7.17
N ARG A 63 10.07 13.39 6.15
CA ARG A 63 10.24 14.02 4.85
C ARG A 63 10.01 12.99 3.77
N TYR A 64 9.51 13.40 2.61
CA TYR A 64 9.13 12.44 1.59
C TYR A 64 9.63 12.79 0.19
N GLN A 65 9.88 11.73 -0.58
CA GLN A 65 10.33 11.80 -1.95
C GLN A 65 9.63 10.72 -2.78
N TYR A 66 9.13 11.12 -3.94
CA TYR A 66 8.63 10.16 -4.93
C TYR A 66 9.79 9.41 -5.58
N LEU A 67 9.65 8.09 -5.69
CA LEU A 67 10.43 7.26 -6.60
C LEU A 67 9.55 6.98 -7.82
N ALA A 68 9.97 7.48 -8.98
CA ALA A 68 9.14 7.58 -10.18
C ALA A 68 9.96 7.29 -11.45
N GLY A 69 9.31 7.35 -12.61
CA GLY A 69 9.87 7.12 -13.94
C GLY A 69 9.53 5.75 -14.54
N GLY A 70 8.82 4.90 -13.78
CA GLY A 70 8.33 3.60 -14.24
C GLY A 70 9.40 2.53 -14.42
N VAL A 71 9.00 1.26 -14.35
CA VAL A 71 9.89 0.14 -14.70
C VAL A 71 9.83 -0.14 -16.20
N ASN A 72 10.90 -0.74 -16.73
CA ASN A 72 11.08 -1.03 -18.16
C ASN A 72 11.14 0.21 -19.08
N THR A 73 11.28 1.42 -18.53
CA THR A 73 11.35 2.67 -19.30
C THR A 73 12.79 3.14 -19.57
N GLY A 74 13.76 2.67 -18.79
CA GLY A 74 15.11 3.23 -18.73
C GLY A 74 15.22 4.58 -17.99
N GLN A 75 14.10 5.10 -17.46
CA GLN A 75 14.01 6.43 -16.82
C GLN A 75 13.55 6.35 -15.35
N GLY A 76 13.35 5.15 -14.81
CA GLY A 76 12.96 4.91 -13.43
C GLY A 76 13.99 5.38 -12.41
N TRP A 77 13.57 5.59 -11.16
CA TRP A 77 14.41 6.13 -10.08
C TRP A 77 15.75 5.42 -9.89
N ALA A 78 15.83 4.13 -10.20
CA ALA A 78 17.05 3.35 -10.12
C ALA A 78 18.18 3.88 -11.04
N THR A 79 17.86 4.71 -12.04
CA THR A 79 18.81 5.33 -12.97
C THR A 79 19.20 6.76 -12.59
N TRP A 80 18.50 7.41 -11.65
CA TRP A 80 18.82 8.78 -11.22
C TRP A 80 20.23 8.89 -10.65
N ASN A 81 20.66 7.84 -9.95
CA ASN A 81 22.03 7.66 -9.48
C ASN A 81 22.45 6.21 -9.67
N THR A 82 23.71 5.98 -10.02
CA THR A 82 24.25 4.66 -10.34
C THR A 82 23.85 3.59 -9.34
N GLY A 83 23.09 2.59 -9.81
CA GLY A 83 22.63 1.46 -9.01
C GLY A 83 21.56 1.81 -7.96
N GLY A 84 20.83 2.91 -8.10
CA GLY A 84 19.80 3.33 -7.14
C GLY A 84 20.38 3.91 -5.85
N THR A 85 21.61 4.44 -5.86
CA THR A 85 22.25 5.08 -4.69
C THR A 85 21.55 6.35 -4.22
N PHE A 86 20.55 6.85 -4.97
CA PHE A 86 19.65 7.91 -4.52
C PHE A 86 19.05 7.61 -3.14
N VAL A 87 18.59 6.38 -2.91
CA VAL A 87 18.03 5.94 -1.63
C VAL A 87 19.07 6.06 -0.52
N ASP A 88 20.32 5.65 -0.78
CA ASP A 88 21.41 5.73 0.21
C ASP A 88 21.66 7.18 0.64
N MET A 89 21.74 8.09 -0.33
CA MET A 89 21.94 9.51 -0.06
C MET A 89 20.79 10.08 0.77
N TYR A 90 19.55 9.87 0.33
CA TYR A 90 18.37 10.44 0.99
C TYR A 90 18.15 9.88 2.40
N VAL A 91 18.43 8.60 2.63
CA VAL A 91 18.37 8.01 3.98
C VAL A 91 19.46 8.56 4.88
N SER A 92 20.69 8.66 4.38
CA SER A 92 21.84 9.18 5.15
C SER A 92 21.59 10.61 5.65
N GLU A 93 21.21 11.52 4.75
CA GLU A 93 20.96 12.92 5.14
C GLU A 93 19.74 13.05 6.08
N SER A 94 18.72 12.20 5.93
CA SER A 94 17.56 12.19 6.82
C SER A 94 17.94 11.72 8.23
N ALA A 95 18.79 10.68 8.32
CA ALA A 95 19.32 10.20 9.58
C ALA A 95 20.14 11.28 10.31
N HIS A 96 21.03 11.98 9.58
CA HIS A 96 21.82 13.10 10.11
C HIS A 96 20.94 14.27 10.59
N ALA A 97 19.81 14.52 9.93
CA ALA A 97 18.85 15.55 10.32
C ALA A 97 17.83 15.09 11.38
N HIS A 98 17.88 13.83 11.82
CA HIS A 98 16.89 13.22 12.73
C HIS A 98 15.44 13.31 12.21
N VAL A 99 15.24 13.08 10.90
CA VAL A 99 13.93 13.02 10.25
C VAL A 99 13.74 11.63 9.65
N ILE A 100 12.52 11.09 9.69
CA ILE A 100 12.22 9.79 9.10
C ILE A 100 12.02 9.96 7.57
N PRO A 101 12.85 9.32 6.71
CA PRO A 101 12.64 9.34 5.27
C PRO A 101 11.45 8.45 4.87
N VAL A 102 10.60 9.01 4.02
CA VAL A 102 9.48 8.33 3.37
C VAL A 102 9.71 8.34 1.86
N PHE A 103 9.60 7.17 1.24
CA PHE A 103 9.66 7.02 -0.21
C PHE A 103 8.28 6.63 -0.73
N SER A 104 7.65 7.51 -1.52
CA SER A 104 6.43 7.18 -2.24
C SER A 104 6.82 6.48 -3.53
N TYR A 105 6.76 5.15 -3.52
CA TYR A 105 7.11 4.31 -4.66
C TYR A 105 5.97 4.30 -5.66
N TYR A 106 6.15 5.02 -6.77
CA TYR A 106 5.10 5.38 -7.72
C TYR A 106 5.57 5.00 -9.13
N MET A 107 5.61 3.70 -9.42
CA MET A 107 6.27 3.17 -10.61
C MET A 107 5.28 2.55 -11.59
N ILE A 108 4.25 1.85 -11.11
CA ILE A 108 3.39 1.03 -11.97
C ILE A 108 2.65 1.87 -13.01
N ARG A 109 2.19 3.07 -12.66
CA ARG A 109 1.50 3.99 -13.57
C ARG A 109 2.37 4.38 -14.77
N GLN A 110 3.65 4.69 -14.52
CA GLN A 110 4.57 5.18 -15.55
C GLN A 110 5.31 4.04 -16.28
N SER A 111 5.01 2.79 -15.95
CA SER A 111 5.69 1.63 -16.53
C SER A 111 5.19 1.30 -17.93
N LEU A 112 6.05 0.69 -18.74
CA LEU A 112 5.65 0.17 -20.05
C LEU A 112 4.97 -1.20 -19.92
N PRO A 113 3.98 -1.52 -20.77
CA PRO A 113 3.52 -0.73 -21.92
C PRO A 113 2.48 0.37 -21.60
N GLY A 114 1.94 0.43 -20.38
CA GLY A 114 0.83 1.32 -20.03
C GLY A 114 1.16 2.82 -19.95
N SER A 115 2.43 3.23 -20.02
CA SER A 115 2.85 4.63 -19.75
C SER A 115 2.19 5.69 -20.64
N ASN A 116 1.81 5.33 -21.86
CA ASN A 116 1.22 6.25 -22.84
C ASN A 116 -0.32 6.24 -22.83
N ASP A 117 -0.91 5.49 -21.91
CA ASP A 117 -2.35 5.38 -21.77
C ASP A 117 -2.89 6.52 -20.88
N GLY A 118 -3.70 7.40 -21.47
CA GLY A 118 -4.31 8.53 -20.76
C GLY A 118 -5.32 8.10 -19.69
N ASP A 119 -5.88 6.89 -19.78
CA ASP A 119 -6.75 6.32 -18.76
C ASP A 119 -5.90 5.66 -17.67
N GLU A 120 -5.82 6.30 -16.51
CA GLU A 120 -4.96 5.86 -15.42
C GLU A 120 -5.31 4.50 -14.82
N PRO A 121 -6.56 4.24 -14.41
CA PRO A 121 -6.95 2.91 -13.96
C PRO A 121 -6.61 1.83 -14.98
N ARG A 122 -6.90 2.05 -16.26
CA ARG A 122 -6.62 1.07 -17.32
C ARG A 122 -5.12 0.83 -17.51
N ALA A 123 -4.32 1.89 -17.51
CA ALA A 123 -2.87 1.81 -17.59
C ALA A 123 -2.27 0.97 -16.45
N VAL A 124 -2.68 1.27 -15.21
CA VAL A 124 -2.22 0.58 -14.01
C VAL A 124 -2.61 -0.89 -14.04
N LEU A 125 -3.89 -1.20 -14.27
CA LEU A 125 -4.39 -2.58 -14.32
C LEU A 125 -3.78 -3.38 -15.47
N SER A 126 -3.49 -2.76 -16.61
CA SER A 126 -2.77 -3.39 -17.72
C SER A 126 -1.33 -3.74 -17.33
N ASN A 127 -0.62 -2.81 -16.68
CA ASN A 127 0.76 -3.04 -16.23
C ASN A 127 0.83 -4.11 -15.14
N LEU A 128 -0.14 -4.15 -14.22
CA LEU A 128 -0.24 -5.20 -13.19
C LEU A 128 -0.40 -6.61 -13.78
N ARG A 129 -1.10 -6.74 -14.91
CA ARG A 129 -1.29 -8.02 -15.60
C ARG A 129 -0.09 -8.42 -16.46
N ASN A 130 0.82 -7.49 -16.72
CA ASN A 130 1.97 -7.75 -17.59
C ASN A 130 3.11 -8.42 -16.81
N THR A 131 3.43 -9.65 -17.20
CA THR A 131 4.49 -10.47 -16.58
C THR A 131 5.87 -9.80 -16.60
N ALA A 132 6.26 -9.16 -17.71
CA ALA A 132 7.55 -8.51 -17.83
C ALA A 132 7.63 -7.23 -16.98
N THR A 133 6.53 -6.47 -16.93
CA THR A 133 6.39 -5.30 -16.05
C THR A 133 6.50 -5.70 -14.60
N MET A 134 5.73 -6.70 -14.14
CA MET A 134 5.77 -7.12 -12.74
C MET A 134 7.09 -7.77 -12.34
N ARG A 135 7.77 -8.49 -13.25
CA ARG A 135 9.12 -9.00 -13.00
C ARG A 135 10.11 -7.86 -12.71
N ALA A 136 10.06 -6.80 -13.53
CA ALA A 136 10.91 -5.64 -13.35
C ALA A 136 10.53 -4.85 -12.09
N TRP A 137 9.23 -4.70 -11.81
CA TRP A 137 8.70 -4.09 -10.59
C TRP A 137 9.23 -4.78 -9.34
N PHE A 138 9.18 -6.11 -9.26
CA PHE A 138 9.73 -6.84 -8.11
C PHE A 138 11.25 -6.69 -7.98
N ALA A 139 11.98 -6.64 -9.10
CA ALA A 139 13.43 -6.41 -9.08
C ALA A 139 13.77 -5.00 -8.56
N ASP A 140 12.96 -4.01 -8.93
CA ASP A 140 13.12 -2.60 -8.56
C ASP A 140 12.78 -2.36 -7.09
N VAL A 141 11.68 -2.93 -6.57
CA VAL A 141 11.38 -2.93 -5.13
C VAL A 141 12.47 -3.67 -4.34
N LYS A 142 12.97 -4.81 -4.84
CA LYS A 142 14.09 -5.53 -4.20
C LYS A 142 15.35 -4.68 -4.15
N LEU A 143 15.62 -3.86 -5.17
CA LEU A 143 16.74 -2.92 -5.17
C LEU A 143 16.54 -1.85 -4.08
N PHE A 144 15.34 -1.28 -3.95
CA PHE A 144 15.02 -0.36 -2.86
C PHE A 144 15.29 -1.00 -1.49
N MET A 145 14.76 -2.21 -1.24
CA MET A 145 14.93 -2.90 0.05
C MET A 145 16.40 -3.16 0.37
N LYS A 146 17.22 -3.53 -0.63
CA LYS A 146 18.67 -3.69 -0.46
C LYS A 146 19.37 -2.38 -0.08
N ARG A 147 18.97 -1.26 -0.70
CA ARG A 147 19.54 0.06 -0.43
C ARG A 147 19.17 0.55 0.97
N ALA A 148 17.87 0.54 1.29
CA ALA A 148 17.36 0.89 2.61
C ALA A 148 17.95 0.00 3.73
N GLY A 149 18.14 -1.30 3.46
CA GLY A 149 18.73 -2.26 4.40
C GLY A 149 20.19 -1.97 4.80
N ARG A 150 20.88 -1.05 4.11
CA ARG A 150 22.22 -0.57 4.50
C ARG A 150 22.20 0.33 5.75
N PHE A 151 21.01 0.76 6.19
CA PHE A 151 20.82 1.68 7.32
C PHE A 151 20.03 1.02 8.46
N PRO A 152 20.58 -0.03 9.12
CA PRO A 152 19.82 -0.83 10.10
C PRO A 152 19.34 -0.05 11.34
N HIS A 153 19.93 1.13 11.60
CA HIS A 153 19.55 2.00 12.71
C HIS A 153 18.64 3.17 12.31
N THR A 154 18.26 3.27 11.03
CA THR A 154 17.37 4.31 10.54
C THR A 154 16.02 3.71 10.18
N ARG A 155 14.94 4.29 10.69
CA ARG A 155 13.59 3.94 10.23
C ARG A 155 13.43 4.50 8.82
N VAL A 156 13.18 3.63 7.84
CA VAL A 156 12.84 4.02 6.47
C VAL A 156 11.43 3.55 6.16
N VAL A 157 10.64 4.40 5.52
CA VAL A 157 9.27 4.08 5.12
C VAL A 157 9.21 3.97 3.60
N LEU A 158 8.69 2.86 3.10
CA LEU A 158 8.27 2.72 1.70
C LEU A 158 6.73 2.75 1.66
N GLN A 159 6.18 3.78 1.04
CA GLN A 159 4.77 3.84 0.68
C GLN A 159 4.62 3.25 -0.72
N VAL A 160 4.15 2.00 -0.80
CA VAL A 160 4.09 1.23 -2.04
C VAL A 160 2.86 1.61 -2.85
N GLU A 161 3.04 2.17 -4.04
CA GLU A 161 2.03 2.42 -5.08
C GLU A 161 0.68 2.93 -4.52
N PRO A 162 0.66 4.14 -3.92
CA PRO A 162 -0.44 4.60 -3.08
C PRO A 162 -1.83 4.63 -3.75
N ASP A 163 -1.90 4.91 -5.05
CA ASP A 163 -3.14 4.96 -5.84
C ASP A 163 -3.52 3.62 -6.47
N MET A 164 -2.52 2.79 -6.84
CA MET A 164 -2.71 1.47 -7.44
C MET A 164 -3.63 0.59 -6.63
N TRP A 165 -3.52 0.61 -5.30
CA TRP A 165 -4.40 -0.16 -4.42
C TRP A 165 -5.86 0.28 -4.55
N GLY A 166 -6.11 1.59 -4.67
CA GLY A 166 -7.45 2.14 -4.90
C GLY A 166 -8.02 1.76 -6.27
N TYR A 167 -7.21 1.76 -7.33
CA TYR A 167 -7.65 1.25 -8.64
C TYR A 167 -7.95 -0.25 -8.61
N GLY A 168 -7.17 -1.02 -7.84
CA GLY A 168 -7.46 -2.43 -7.60
C GLY A 168 -8.78 -2.63 -6.84
N GLU A 169 -9.03 -1.83 -5.81
CA GLU A 169 -10.30 -1.86 -5.06
C GLU A 169 -11.49 -1.57 -5.98
N GLN A 170 -11.41 -0.51 -6.80
CA GLN A 170 -12.47 -0.14 -7.75
C GLN A 170 -12.72 -1.21 -8.82
N ALA A 171 -11.68 -1.95 -9.22
CA ALA A 171 -11.78 -3.04 -10.18
C ALA A 171 -12.24 -4.36 -9.57
N ALA A 172 -12.30 -4.46 -8.24
CA ALA A 172 -12.68 -5.70 -7.57
C ALA A 172 -14.19 -5.94 -7.67
N HIS A 173 -14.57 -7.22 -7.80
CA HIS A 173 -15.96 -7.64 -7.74
C HIS A 173 -16.30 -8.20 -6.36
N GLY A 174 -17.35 -7.66 -5.74
CA GLY A 174 -17.85 -8.12 -4.44
C GLY A 174 -16.82 -8.00 -3.31
N ASP A 175 -16.04 -6.91 -3.31
CA ASP A 175 -14.98 -6.59 -2.35
C ASP A 175 -13.91 -7.68 -2.19
N ARG A 176 -13.67 -8.43 -3.29
CA ARG A 176 -12.70 -9.52 -3.31
C ARG A 176 -11.46 -9.16 -4.12
N ALA A 177 -10.36 -8.90 -3.42
CA ALA A 177 -9.04 -8.69 -4.03
C ALA A 177 -8.56 -9.86 -4.93
N SER A 178 -9.13 -11.06 -4.76
CA SER A 178 -8.86 -12.22 -5.63
C SER A 178 -9.37 -12.07 -7.06
N THR A 179 -10.27 -11.11 -7.30
CA THR A 179 -10.89 -10.88 -8.61
C THR A 179 -10.08 -9.93 -9.48
N VAL A 180 -9.03 -9.32 -8.93
CA VAL A 180 -8.16 -8.35 -9.61
C VAL A 180 -6.87 -9.07 -10.00
N PRO A 181 -6.67 -9.40 -11.29
CA PRO A 181 -5.51 -10.16 -11.71
C PRO A 181 -4.23 -9.31 -11.66
N VAL A 182 -3.15 -9.91 -11.16
CA VAL A 182 -1.82 -9.33 -11.11
C VAL A 182 -0.81 -10.42 -11.42
N ALA A 183 0.18 -10.17 -12.28
CA ALA A 183 1.25 -11.13 -12.52
C ALA A 183 2.19 -11.18 -11.30
N VAL A 184 2.01 -12.16 -10.42
CA VAL A 184 2.74 -12.34 -9.17
C VAL A 184 3.68 -13.55 -9.30
N ASP A 185 3.19 -14.78 -9.14
CA ASP A 185 4.02 -15.98 -9.34
C ASP A 185 4.41 -16.12 -10.82
N SER A 186 3.46 -15.84 -11.73
CA SER A 186 3.74 -15.82 -13.18
C SER A 186 4.81 -14.83 -13.58
N SER A 187 5.08 -13.77 -12.79
CA SER A 187 6.20 -12.84 -13.04
C SER A 187 7.57 -13.54 -13.07
N GLY A 188 7.69 -14.71 -12.46
CA GLY A 188 8.95 -15.44 -12.28
C GLY A 188 9.85 -14.85 -11.19
N SER A 189 9.38 -13.85 -10.44
CA SER A 189 10.11 -13.30 -9.30
C SER A 189 10.18 -14.30 -8.15
N GLY A 190 11.39 -14.56 -7.64
CA GLY A 190 11.57 -15.47 -6.50
C GLY A 190 10.80 -15.04 -5.23
N ALA A 191 10.63 -13.74 -5.00
CA ALA A 191 9.85 -13.23 -3.86
C ALA A 191 8.34 -13.53 -3.99
N ALA A 192 7.88 -13.70 -5.22
CA ALA A 192 6.49 -13.94 -5.56
C ALA A 192 6.14 -15.44 -5.69
N ARG A 193 7.15 -16.33 -5.63
CA ARG A 193 6.98 -17.76 -5.86
C ARG A 193 5.90 -18.38 -4.97
N GLY A 194 4.96 -19.08 -5.60
CA GLY A 194 3.86 -19.80 -4.96
C GLY A 194 2.78 -18.89 -4.35
N LEU A 195 2.78 -17.59 -4.66
CA LEU A 195 1.67 -16.69 -4.34
C LEU A 195 0.69 -16.62 -5.53
N PRO A 196 -0.61 -16.42 -5.31
CA PRO A 196 -1.56 -16.34 -6.42
C PRO A 196 -1.36 -15.07 -7.26
N ASP A 197 -1.71 -15.17 -8.54
CA ASP A 197 -1.67 -14.07 -9.51
C ASP A 197 -2.85 -13.10 -9.36
N ASP A 198 -2.93 -12.47 -8.19
CA ASP A 198 -3.94 -11.46 -7.86
C ASP A 198 -3.41 -10.45 -6.83
N MET A 199 -4.22 -9.43 -6.51
CA MET A 199 -3.86 -8.38 -5.55
C MET A 199 -3.50 -8.92 -4.15
N ARG A 200 -4.05 -10.06 -3.72
CA ARG A 200 -3.67 -10.71 -2.44
C ARG A 200 -2.27 -11.28 -2.53
N GLY A 201 -1.90 -11.83 -3.69
CA GLY A 201 -0.54 -12.26 -3.99
C GLY A 201 0.44 -11.10 -3.92
N LEU A 202 0.13 -9.99 -4.58
CA LEU A 202 0.97 -8.79 -4.57
C LEU A 202 1.21 -8.27 -3.15
N ALA A 203 0.16 -8.12 -2.34
CA ALA A 203 0.28 -7.68 -0.95
C ALA A 203 1.20 -8.59 -0.12
N ARG A 204 1.06 -9.92 -0.26
CA ARG A 204 1.95 -10.88 0.42
C ARG A 204 3.39 -10.84 -0.11
N ALA A 205 3.58 -10.63 -1.41
CA ALA A 205 4.91 -10.52 -2.00
C ALA A 205 5.67 -9.29 -1.48
N VAL A 206 4.98 -8.15 -1.32
CA VAL A 206 5.53 -6.94 -0.69
C VAL A 206 5.96 -7.21 0.74
N VAL A 207 5.15 -7.92 1.53
CA VAL A 207 5.52 -8.30 2.90
C VAL A 207 6.73 -9.24 2.93
N ARG A 208 6.87 -10.17 1.98
CA ARG A 208 8.04 -11.06 1.88
C ARG A 208 9.34 -10.33 1.48
N LEU A 209 9.23 -9.18 0.81
CA LEU A 209 10.38 -8.37 0.39
C LEU A 209 10.93 -7.48 1.51
N ARG A 210 10.13 -7.19 2.53
CA ARG A 210 10.49 -6.40 3.71
C ARG A 210 11.25 -7.26 4.72
#